data_AF-A0A085WKR2-F1
#
_entry.id   AF-A0A085WKR2-F1
#
_cell.length_a   1.000
_cell.length_b   1.000
_cell.length_c   1.000
_cell.angle_alpha   90.00
_cell.angle_beta   90.00
_cell.angle_gamma   90.00
#
_symmetry.space_group_name_H-M   'P 1'
#
loop_
_entity.id
_entity.type
_entity.pdbx_description
1 polymer ?
#
loop_
_entity_poly.entity_id
_entity_poly.type
_entity_poly.pdbx_seq_one_letter_code
_entity_poly.pdbx_strand_id
1 'polypeptide(L)'
;MARVAPSPARLQVTDEQRARAWWGALFATAMTLLGEVAYLFIDLRVHPDDLTLPVLRALHALEAAGLLALLVARRGTASPELGAGVFTAVALPYLLIFAVAEVAMAALGHPWMPLTGHRLLMLGIGLLAPTGLMLGIGLIGAFALEGVLLWYGLALAERLDMPWEPWITLVWGGTACGLLVFRVRTQRIEQRLQRARAEAESLERVARLFLAMRDAANTPLQSLGVGVSLLQQRAPENAALLVTMERALTRLRSLTQRMAIADPLLDWDSHEESIDAEEVLRSLEESLQRELERRRH
;
A
#
# COMPACT_ATOMS: atom_id res chain seq x y z
N MET A 1 39.80 2.30 2.13
CA MET A 1 38.58 2.62 1.36
C MET A 1 37.60 1.45 1.48
N ALA A 2 36.71 1.51 2.48
CA ALA A 2 35.69 0.49 2.68
C ALA A 2 34.51 0.77 1.75
N ARG A 3 34.12 -0.23 0.95
CA ARG A 3 32.89 -0.18 0.14
C ARG A 3 31.71 -0.11 1.10
N VAL A 4 31.05 1.05 1.15
CA VAL A 4 29.73 1.20 1.74
C VAL A 4 28.78 0.37 0.88
N ALA A 5 28.40 -0.81 1.37
CA ALA A 5 27.32 -1.58 0.76
C ALA A 5 26.05 -0.70 0.78
N PRO A 6 25.30 -0.58 -0.32
CA PRO A 6 24.01 0.08 -0.28
C PRO A 6 23.15 -0.67 0.73
N SER A 7 22.80 0.02 1.81
CA SER A 7 21.84 -0.45 2.80
C SER A 7 20.63 -0.99 2.04
N PRO A 8 20.13 -2.21 2.34
CA PRO A 8 18.96 -2.73 1.66
C PRO A 8 17.86 -1.70 1.85
N ALA A 9 17.41 -1.10 0.75
CA ALA A 9 16.33 -0.13 0.76
C ALA A 9 15.19 -0.75 1.58
N ARG A 10 15.03 -0.28 2.82
CA ARG A 10 13.82 -0.55 3.60
C ARG A 10 12.73 -0.06 2.69
N LEU A 11 12.01 -0.99 2.07
CA LEU A 11 10.82 -0.76 1.27
C LEU A 11 10.06 0.36 1.96
N GLN A 12 10.12 1.57 1.39
CA GLN A 12 9.40 2.69 1.95
C GLN A 12 7.94 2.26 1.89
N VAL A 13 7.39 1.92 3.05
CA VAL A 13 5.97 1.63 3.18
C VAL A 13 5.27 2.87 2.69
N THR A 14 4.53 2.72 1.58
CA THR A 14 3.84 3.84 0.95
C THR A 14 2.79 4.39 1.91
N ASP A 15 2.53 5.69 1.88
CA ASP A 15 1.54 6.30 2.78
C ASP A 15 0.15 5.65 2.62
N GLU A 16 -0.17 5.15 1.43
CA GLU A 16 -1.35 4.34 1.18
C GLU A 16 -1.38 3.04 1.99
N GLN A 17 -0.26 2.31 2.09
CA GLN A 17 -0.19 1.09 2.89
C GLN A 17 -0.39 1.39 4.38
N ARG A 18 0.18 2.49 4.87
CA ARG A 18 -0.02 2.94 6.26
C ARG A 18 -1.47 3.29 6.51
N ALA A 19 -2.08 4.08 5.62
CA ALA A 19 -3.48 4.48 5.72
C ALA A 19 -4.43 3.27 5.66
N ARG A 20 -4.22 2.32 4.73
CA ARG A 20 -5.04 1.10 4.66
C ARG A 20 -4.88 0.24 5.92
N ALA A 21 -3.65 0.05 6.40
CA ALA A 21 -3.39 -0.73 7.61
C ALA A 21 -4.07 -0.12 8.84
N TRP A 22 -3.99 1.21 8.93
CA TRP A 22 -4.63 2.00 9.97
C TRP A 22 -6.16 1.91 9.93
N TRP A 23 -6.77 2.15 8.77
CA TRP A 23 -8.21 2.07 8.58
C TRP A 23 -8.76 0.66 8.82
N GLY A 24 -8.03 -0.37 8.38
CA GLY A 24 -8.38 -1.77 8.66
C GLY A 24 -8.41 -2.07 10.16
N ALA A 25 -7.38 -1.65 10.89
CA ALA A 25 -7.34 -1.78 12.35
C ALA A 25 -8.47 -0.98 13.02
N LEU A 26 -8.64 0.29 12.67
CA LEU A 26 -9.68 1.16 13.22
C LEU A 26 -11.08 0.57 13.02
N PHE A 27 -11.38 0.13 11.80
CA PHE A 27 -12.67 -0.45 11.46
C PHE A 27 -12.90 -1.76 12.20
N ALA A 28 -11.91 -2.66 12.23
CA ALA A 28 -12.02 -3.93 12.95
C ALA A 28 -12.22 -3.72 14.46
N THR A 29 -11.48 -2.80 15.08
CA THR A 29 -11.63 -2.47 16.50
C THR A 29 -12.98 -1.83 16.80
N ALA A 30 -13.47 -0.92 15.93
CA ALA A 30 -14.78 -0.30 16.10
C ALA A 30 -15.92 -1.33 15.96
N MET A 31 -15.83 -2.24 14.98
CA MET A 31 -16.80 -3.33 14.81
C MET A 31 -16.76 -4.32 15.96
N THR A 32 -15.57 -4.62 16.50
CA THR A 32 -15.41 -5.45 17.69
C THR A 32 -16.09 -4.81 18.89
N LEU A 33 -15.82 -3.53 19.16
CA LEU A 33 -16.46 -2.80 20.25
C LEU A 33 -18.00 -2.82 20.12
N LEU A 34 -18.52 -2.53 18.93
CA LEU A 34 -19.95 -2.57 18.66
C LEU A 34 -20.54 -3.98 18.87
N GLY A 35 -19.85 -4.99 18.35
CA GLY A 35 -20.22 -6.39 18.47
C GLY A 35 -20.28 -6.82 19.93
N GLU A 36 -19.23 -6.58 20.70
CA GLU A 36 -19.17 -6.93 22.13
C GLU A 36 -20.25 -6.24 22.94
N VAL A 37 -20.55 -4.96 22.69
CA VAL A 37 -21.64 -4.25 23.38
C VAL A 37 -23.00 -4.87 23.06
N ALA A 38 -23.26 -5.20 21.79
CA ALA A 38 -24.51 -5.84 21.39
C ALA A 38 -24.65 -7.24 22.02
N TYR A 39 -23.57 -8.01 22.00
CA TYR A 39 -23.51 -9.36 22.52
C TYR A 39 -23.53 -9.40 24.07
N LEU A 40 -22.94 -8.43 24.75
CA LEU A 40 -23.08 -8.24 26.19
C LEU A 40 -24.54 -8.04 26.59
N PHE A 41 -25.26 -7.20 25.84
CA PHE A 41 -26.68 -6.96 26.07
C PHE A 41 -27.54 -8.22 25.84
N ILE A 42 -27.21 -9.01 24.81
CA ILE A 42 -27.87 -10.29 24.55
C ILE A 42 -27.62 -11.26 25.71
N ASP A 43 -26.37 -11.45 26.14
CA ASP A 43 -26.05 -12.40 27.20
C ASP A 43 -26.71 -12.03 28.53
N LEU A 44 -26.75 -10.75 28.89
CA LEU A 44 -27.43 -10.31 30.12
C LEU A 44 -28.94 -10.59 30.09
N ARG A 45 -29.55 -10.72 28.91
CA ARG A 45 -30.97 -11.06 28.76
C ARG A 45 -31.22 -12.56 28.68
N VAL A 46 -30.31 -13.31 28.05
CA VAL A 46 -30.47 -14.76 27.85
C VAL A 46 -29.95 -15.55 29.06
N HIS A 47 -28.91 -15.05 29.74
CA HIS A 47 -28.25 -15.68 30.89
C HIS A 47 -28.16 -14.72 32.08
N PRO A 48 -29.29 -14.34 32.71
CA PRO A 48 -29.28 -13.40 33.83
C PRO A 48 -28.51 -13.94 35.05
N ASP A 49 -28.44 -15.27 35.21
CA ASP A 49 -27.83 -15.92 36.37
C ASP A 49 -26.36 -16.31 36.17
N ASP A 50 -25.84 -16.30 34.93
CA ASP A 50 -24.43 -16.58 34.62
C ASP A 50 -23.74 -15.33 34.07
N LEU A 51 -22.91 -14.73 34.93
CA LEU A 51 -22.16 -13.51 34.61
C LEU A 51 -20.84 -13.79 33.88
N THR A 52 -20.46 -15.05 33.65
CA THR A 52 -19.15 -15.41 33.08
C THR A 52 -18.96 -14.79 31.69
N LEU A 53 -19.90 -15.01 30.77
CA LEU A 53 -19.87 -14.45 29.42
C LEU A 53 -20.01 -12.92 29.41
N PRO A 54 -21.00 -12.32 30.11
CA PRO A 54 -21.10 -10.86 30.23
C PRO A 54 -19.80 -10.20 30.72
N VAL A 55 -19.14 -10.75 31.74
CA VAL A 55 -17.90 -10.18 32.27
C VAL A 55 -16.77 -10.26 31.23
N LEU A 56 -16.61 -11.40 30.55
CA LEU A 56 -15.60 -11.55 29.50
C LEU A 56 -15.83 -10.55 28.35
N ARG A 57 -17.08 -10.40 27.89
CA ARG A 57 -17.45 -9.45 26.83
C ARG A 57 -17.24 -8.00 27.25
N ALA A 58 -17.57 -7.66 28.50
CA ALA A 58 -17.33 -6.32 29.04
C ALA A 58 -15.82 -5.98 29.11
N LEU A 59 -14.99 -6.94 29.55
CA LEU A 59 -13.53 -6.77 29.56
C LEU A 59 -12.97 -6.57 28.15
N HIS A 60 -13.43 -7.37 27.19
CA HIS A 60 -12.99 -7.24 25.80
C HIS A 60 -13.49 -5.95 25.14
N ALA A 61 -14.71 -5.50 25.45
CA ALA A 61 -15.21 -4.20 25.02
C ALA A 61 -14.36 -3.05 25.57
N LEU A 62 -13.95 -3.12 26.85
CA LEU A 62 -13.05 -2.12 27.45
C LEU A 62 -11.67 -2.11 26.78
N GLU A 63 -11.11 -3.29 26.50
CA GLU A 63 -9.87 -3.43 25.72
C GLU A 63 -10.02 -2.79 24.33
N ALA A 64 -11.07 -3.16 23.58
CA ALA A 64 -11.33 -2.62 22.26
C ALA A 64 -11.52 -1.10 22.28
N ALA A 65 -12.22 -0.55 23.28
CA ALA A 65 -12.36 0.89 23.46
C ALA A 65 -11.01 1.58 23.74
N GLY A 66 -10.16 0.98 24.58
CA GLY A 66 -8.81 1.48 24.87
C GLY A 66 -7.91 1.47 23.63
N LEU A 67 -7.94 0.38 22.85
CA LEU A 67 -7.19 0.26 21.61
C LEU A 67 -7.71 1.21 20.52
N LEU A 68 -9.03 1.43 20.46
CA LEU A 68 -9.62 2.42 19.55
C LEU A 68 -9.18 3.84 19.90
N ALA A 69 -9.19 4.18 21.20
CA ALA A 69 -8.68 5.47 21.68
C ALA A 69 -7.19 5.63 21.39
N LEU A 70 -6.38 4.58 21.56
CA LEU A 70 -4.96 4.56 21.21
C LEU A 70 -4.76 4.83 19.72
N LEU A 71 -5.52 4.17 18.84
CA LEU A 71 -5.49 4.45 17.41
C LEU A 71 -5.85 5.93 17.18
N VAL A 72 -7.02 6.40 17.58
CA VAL A 72 -7.42 7.80 17.35
C VAL A 72 -6.37 8.82 17.83
N ALA A 73 -5.76 8.59 19.01
CA ALA A 73 -4.70 9.44 19.55
C ALA A 73 -3.40 9.40 18.72
N ARG A 74 -3.04 8.25 18.13
CA ARG A 74 -1.82 8.03 17.35
C ARG A 74 -1.98 8.26 15.85
N ARG A 75 -3.09 8.87 15.40
CA ARG A 75 -3.41 9.09 13.96
C ARG A 75 -2.30 9.75 13.14
N GLY A 76 -1.49 10.63 13.75
CA GLY A 76 -0.38 11.30 13.08
C GLY A 76 0.91 10.48 12.98
N THR A 77 1.00 9.36 13.71
CA THR A 77 2.17 8.48 13.81
C THR A 77 1.85 7.05 13.38
N ALA A 78 0.88 6.90 12.47
CA ALA A 78 0.38 5.60 12.03
C ALA A 78 1.49 4.74 11.42
N SER A 79 1.89 3.68 12.12
CA SER A 79 2.79 2.63 11.60
C SER A 79 1.97 1.38 11.24
N PRO A 80 2.36 0.64 10.18
CA PRO A 80 1.71 -0.62 9.82
C PRO A 80 1.81 -1.67 10.94
N GLU A 81 2.93 -1.65 11.67
CA GLU A 81 3.19 -2.55 12.79
C GLU A 81 2.22 -2.31 13.94
N LEU A 82 1.90 -1.05 14.26
CA LEU A 82 0.89 -0.72 15.25
C LEU A 82 -0.49 -1.22 14.80
N GLY A 83 -0.87 -0.99 13.54
CA GLY A 83 -2.16 -1.46 13.00
C GLY A 83 -2.29 -2.99 13.05
N ALA A 84 -1.23 -3.71 12.66
CA ALA A 84 -1.18 -5.17 12.76
C ALA A 84 -1.23 -5.67 14.22
N GLY A 85 -0.50 -5.00 15.11
CA GLY A 85 -0.48 -5.32 16.54
C GLY A 85 -1.85 -5.12 17.19
N VAL A 86 -2.49 -3.98 16.96
CA VAL A 86 -3.84 -3.68 17.48
C VAL A 86 -4.87 -4.65 16.92
N PHE A 87 -4.84 -4.93 15.62
CA PHE A 87 -5.75 -5.91 15.02
C PHE A 87 -5.61 -7.30 15.66
N THR A 88 -4.36 -7.72 15.89
CA THR A 88 -4.08 -9.03 16.53
C THR A 88 -4.52 -9.04 17.99
N ALA A 89 -4.26 -7.96 18.72
CA ALA A 89 -4.67 -7.80 20.12
C ALA A 89 -6.19 -7.89 20.27
N VAL A 90 -6.96 -7.26 19.38
CA VAL A 90 -8.42 -7.35 19.37
C VAL A 90 -8.92 -8.73 18.92
N ALA A 91 -8.19 -9.41 18.03
CA ALA A 91 -8.63 -10.72 17.53
C ALA A 91 -8.41 -11.84 18.56
N LEU A 92 -7.30 -11.83 19.31
CA LEU A 92 -6.92 -12.95 20.18
C LEU A 92 -7.93 -13.30 21.28
N PRO A 93 -8.55 -12.34 22.00
CA PRO A 93 -9.54 -12.64 23.03
C PRO A 93 -10.75 -13.42 22.52
N TYR A 94 -11.08 -13.31 21.23
CA TYR A 94 -12.17 -14.08 20.63
C TYR A 94 -11.97 -15.60 20.71
N LEU A 95 -10.72 -16.10 20.76
CA LEU A 95 -10.48 -17.54 20.97
C LEU A 95 -11.14 -17.99 22.29
N LEU A 96 -10.77 -17.32 23.39
CA LEU A 96 -11.34 -17.63 24.70
C LEU A 96 -12.85 -17.37 24.76
N ILE A 97 -13.30 -16.23 24.25
CA ILE A 97 -14.73 -15.85 24.29
C ILE A 97 -15.57 -16.86 23.51
N PHE A 98 -15.15 -17.25 22.31
CA PHE A 98 -15.89 -18.21 21.51
C PHE A 98 -15.86 -19.61 22.12
N ALA A 99 -14.73 -20.05 22.68
CA ALA A 99 -14.65 -21.33 23.38
C ALA A 99 -15.64 -21.41 24.55
N VAL A 100 -15.70 -20.37 25.39
CA VAL A 100 -16.65 -20.32 26.52
C VAL A 100 -18.10 -20.21 26.01
N ALA A 101 -18.34 -19.39 24.98
CA ALA A 101 -19.68 -19.18 24.45
C ALA A 101 -20.26 -20.46 23.83
N GLU A 102 -19.48 -21.19 23.03
CA GLU A 102 -19.94 -22.43 22.39
C GLU A 102 -20.24 -23.52 23.43
N VAL A 103 -19.43 -23.64 24.49
CA VAL A 103 -19.70 -24.59 25.58
C VAL A 103 -20.97 -24.24 26.36
N ALA A 104 -21.15 -22.96 26.69
CA ALA A 104 -22.34 -22.49 27.40
C ALA A 104 -23.61 -22.71 26.57
N MET A 105 -23.56 -22.38 25.27
CA MET A 105 -24.69 -22.56 24.36
C MET A 105 -25.01 -24.04 24.11
N ALA A 106 -24.00 -24.90 23.96
CA ALA A 106 -24.19 -26.34 23.81
C ALA A 106 -24.83 -26.99 25.04
N ALA A 107 -24.63 -26.43 26.24
CA ALA A 107 -25.26 -26.93 27.47
C ALA A 107 -26.77 -26.65 27.53
N LEU A 108 -27.25 -25.63 26.80
CA LEU A 108 -28.66 -25.21 26.83
C LEU A 108 -29.54 -25.92 25.81
N GLY A 109 -28.95 -26.67 24.86
CA GLY A 109 -29.69 -27.45 23.86
C GLY A 109 -30.52 -26.63 22.89
N HIS A 110 -30.34 -25.29 22.85
CA HIS A 110 -31.04 -24.44 21.91
C HIS A 110 -30.41 -24.54 20.50
N PRO A 111 -31.23 -24.50 19.43
CA PRO A 111 -30.75 -24.56 18.05
C PRO A 111 -30.07 -23.25 17.66
N TRP A 112 -28.81 -23.08 18.08
CA TRP A 112 -27.89 -22.08 17.58
C TRP A 112 -27.02 -22.72 16.48
N MET A 113 -26.67 -21.97 15.43
CA MET A 113 -25.72 -22.46 14.42
C MET A 113 -24.30 -22.47 15.02
N PRO A 114 -23.71 -23.64 15.29
CA PRO A 114 -22.41 -23.72 15.96
C PRO A 114 -21.31 -23.07 15.12
N LEU A 115 -20.31 -22.49 15.78
CA LEU A 115 -19.09 -21.95 15.16
C LEU A 115 -19.32 -20.78 14.18
N THR A 116 -20.52 -20.17 14.21
CA THR A 116 -20.82 -19.02 13.33
C THR A 116 -19.89 -17.84 13.61
N GLY A 117 -19.55 -17.61 14.89
CA GLY A 117 -18.58 -16.59 15.30
C GLY A 117 -17.21 -16.80 14.65
N HIS A 118 -16.68 -18.04 14.70
CA HIS A 118 -15.42 -18.41 14.06
C HIS A 118 -15.43 -18.12 12.55
N ARG A 119 -16.49 -18.49 11.85
CA ARG A 119 -16.60 -18.28 10.40
C ARG A 119 -16.55 -16.80 10.03
N LEU A 120 -17.36 -15.99 10.71
CA LEU A 120 -17.41 -14.54 10.48
C LEU A 120 -16.07 -13.88 10.79
N LEU A 121 -15.42 -14.27 11.89
CA LEU A 121 -14.13 -13.72 12.26
C LEU A 121 -13.02 -14.12 11.28
N MET A 122 -12.97 -15.39 10.85
CA MET A 122 -12.00 -15.85 9.85
C MET A 122 -12.15 -15.07 8.53
N LEU A 123 -13.38 -14.87 8.05
CA LEU A 123 -13.63 -14.02 6.88
C LEU A 123 -13.21 -12.58 7.11
N GLY A 124 -13.54 -12.03 8.28
CA GLY A 124 -13.13 -10.69 8.68
C GLY A 124 -11.61 -10.53 8.64
N ILE A 125 -10.86 -11.52 9.14
CA ILE A 125 -9.40 -11.57 9.04
C ILE A 125 -8.95 -11.62 7.57
N GLY A 126 -9.55 -12.48 6.75
CA GLY A 126 -9.22 -12.57 5.32
C GLY A 126 -9.42 -11.25 4.55
N LEU A 127 -10.49 -10.52 4.87
CA LEU A 127 -10.87 -9.29 4.19
C LEU A 127 -10.13 -8.05 4.73
N LEU A 128 -10.08 -7.88 6.05
CA LEU A 128 -9.73 -6.63 6.72
C LEU A 128 -8.36 -6.64 7.38
N ALA A 129 -7.74 -7.81 7.64
CA ALA A 129 -6.55 -7.85 8.46
C ALA A 129 -5.43 -6.99 7.85
N PRO A 130 -4.87 -5.99 8.55
CA PRO A 130 -3.76 -5.18 8.04
C PRO A 130 -2.42 -5.94 8.11
N THR A 131 -2.47 -7.27 8.25
CA THR A 131 -1.36 -8.11 8.64
C THR A 131 -0.69 -8.76 7.42
N GLY A 132 0.57 -9.16 7.60
CA GLY A 132 1.27 -9.97 6.61
C GLY A 132 0.62 -11.33 6.44
N LEU A 133 0.87 -11.96 5.28
CA LEU A 133 0.29 -13.25 4.91
C LEU A 133 0.46 -14.33 6.00
N MET A 134 1.65 -14.42 6.61
CA MET A 134 1.94 -15.41 7.65
C MET A 134 1.10 -15.21 8.91
N LEU A 135 0.97 -13.98 9.38
CA LEU A 135 0.21 -13.68 10.60
C LEU A 135 -1.29 -13.89 10.34
N GLY A 136 -1.81 -13.44 9.20
CA GLY A 136 -3.22 -13.69 8.83
C GLY A 136 -3.54 -15.17 8.68
N ILE A 137 -2.69 -15.96 8.01
CA ILE A 137 -2.85 -17.43 7.93
C ILE A 137 -2.76 -18.07 9.32
N GLY A 138 -1.83 -17.62 10.16
CA GLY A 138 -1.69 -18.10 11.53
C GLY A 138 -2.95 -17.86 12.37
N LEU A 139 -3.54 -16.66 12.30
CA LEU A 139 -4.79 -16.36 12.98
C LEU A 139 -5.97 -17.19 12.46
N ILE A 140 -6.15 -17.25 11.13
CA ILE A 140 -7.22 -18.08 10.53
C ILE A 140 -7.04 -19.54 10.94
N GLY A 141 -5.80 -20.05 10.90
CA GLY A 141 -5.45 -21.40 11.32
C GLY A 141 -5.75 -21.66 12.80
N ALA A 142 -5.48 -20.69 13.68
CA ALA A 142 -5.79 -20.80 15.11
C ALA A 142 -7.31 -20.92 15.35
N PHE A 143 -8.13 -20.07 14.73
CA PHE A 143 -9.60 -20.15 14.83
C PHE A 143 -10.17 -21.42 14.19
N ALA A 144 -9.61 -21.85 13.05
CA ALA A 144 -10.01 -23.10 12.41
C ALA A 144 -9.67 -24.32 13.30
N LEU A 145 -8.48 -24.35 13.88
CA LEU A 145 -8.04 -25.40 14.79
C LEU A 145 -8.89 -25.42 16.06
N GLU A 146 -9.19 -24.25 16.64
CA GLU A 146 -10.07 -24.14 17.79
C GLU A 146 -11.46 -24.71 17.48
N GLY A 147 -12.07 -24.36 16.34
CA GLY A 147 -13.36 -24.92 15.93
C GLY A 147 -13.35 -26.45 15.85
N VAL A 148 -12.27 -27.05 15.34
CA VAL A 148 -12.09 -28.52 15.29
C VAL A 148 -11.93 -29.10 16.70
N LEU A 149 -11.15 -28.45 17.56
CA LEU A 149 -10.95 -28.87 18.96
C LEU A 149 -12.23 -28.77 19.77
N LEU A 150 -13.03 -27.73 19.61
CA LEU A 150 -14.34 -27.61 20.24
C LEU A 150 -15.28 -28.72 19.76
N TRP A 151 -15.29 -29.00 18.45
CA TRP A 151 -16.18 -30.01 17.87
C TRP A 151 -15.92 -31.43 18.38
N TYR A 152 -14.65 -31.87 18.33
CA TYR A 152 -14.27 -33.24 18.72
C TYR A 152 -13.84 -33.37 20.19
N GLY A 153 -13.18 -32.36 20.75
CA GLY A 153 -12.61 -32.41 22.10
C GLY A 153 -13.61 -32.12 23.21
N LEU A 154 -14.65 -31.32 22.95
CA LEU A 154 -15.71 -31.01 23.93
C LEU A 154 -17.03 -31.71 23.61
N ALA A 155 -17.00 -32.73 22.74
CA ALA A 155 -18.15 -33.54 22.35
C ALA A 155 -19.35 -32.71 21.85
N LEU A 156 -19.10 -31.56 21.21
CA LEU A 156 -20.16 -30.79 20.55
C LEU A 156 -20.87 -31.64 19.48
N ALA A 157 -20.11 -32.52 18.80
CA ALA A 157 -20.63 -33.48 17.85
C ALA A 157 -21.67 -34.46 18.44
N GLU A 158 -21.60 -34.75 19.74
CA GLU A 158 -22.54 -35.64 20.42
C GLU A 158 -23.80 -34.90 20.90
N ARG A 159 -23.70 -33.58 21.08
CA ARG A 159 -24.78 -32.72 21.60
C ARG A 159 -25.60 -32.06 20.50
N LEU A 160 -25.03 -31.93 19.30
CA LEU A 160 -25.64 -31.23 18.16
C LEU A 160 -25.75 -32.17 16.96
N ASP A 161 -26.96 -32.34 16.43
CA ASP A 161 -27.22 -33.18 15.25
C ASP A 161 -26.87 -32.46 13.94
N MET A 162 -25.57 -32.18 13.75
CA MET A 162 -25.04 -31.57 12.51
C MET A 162 -23.83 -32.35 11.99
N PRO A 163 -24.02 -33.29 11.04
CA PRO A 163 -22.94 -34.19 10.60
C PRO A 163 -21.85 -33.51 9.77
N TRP A 164 -22.09 -32.28 9.30
CA TRP A 164 -21.18 -31.58 8.37
C TRP A 164 -20.16 -30.69 9.08
N GLU A 165 -20.32 -30.42 10.37
CA GLU A 165 -19.27 -29.76 11.16
C GLU A 165 -18.20 -30.78 11.56
N PRO A 166 -16.92 -30.38 11.67
CA PRO A 166 -16.39 -29.02 11.52
C PRO A 166 -15.97 -28.70 10.07
N TRP A 167 -16.27 -29.57 9.10
CA TRP A 167 -15.80 -29.46 7.72
C TRP A 167 -16.27 -28.19 7.03
N ILE A 168 -17.54 -27.80 7.24
CA ILE A 168 -18.06 -26.54 6.71
C ILE A 168 -17.23 -25.36 7.25
N THR A 169 -16.95 -25.31 8.55
CA THR A 169 -16.11 -24.27 9.16
C THR A 169 -14.69 -24.25 8.57
N LEU A 170 -14.12 -25.41 8.23
CA LEU A 170 -12.84 -25.48 7.51
C LEU A 170 -12.92 -24.96 6.07
N VAL A 171 -14.03 -25.18 5.35
CA VAL A 171 -14.25 -24.57 4.03
C VAL A 171 -14.30 -23.04 4.13
N TRP A 172 -14.92 -22.49 5.18
CA TRP A 172 -14.89 -21.05 5.46
C TRP A 172 -13.47 -20.56 5.75
N GLY A 173 -12.70 -21.30 6.54
CA GLY A 173 -11.28 -21.00 6.79
C GLY A 173 -10.44 -21.03 5.51
N GLY A 174 -10.64 -22.03 4.65
CA GLY A 174 -10.01 -22.10 3.33
C GLY A 174 -10.38 -20.94 2.43
N THR A 175 -11.66 -20.54 2.42
CA THR A 175 -12.15 -19.37 1.68
C THR A 175 -11.51 -18.08 2.18
N ALA A 176 -11.43 -17.89 3.51
CA ALA A 176 -10.76 -16.76 4.12
C ALA A 176 -9.26 -16.70 3.77
N CYS A 177 -8.56 -17.84 3.80
CA CYS A 177 -7.18 -17.96 3.34
C CYS A 177 -7.03 -17.60 1.87
N GLY A 178 -7.93 -18.09 1.00
CA GLY A 178 -7.96 -17.75 -0.41
C GLY A 178 -8.12 -16.25 -0.64
N LEU A 179 -9.06 -15.62 0.08
CA LEU A 179 -9.29 -14.18 0.03
C LEU A 179 -8.06 -13.39 0.49
N LEU A 180 -7.42 -13.82 1.58
CA LEU A 180 -6.20 -13.21 2.09
C LEU A 180 -5.05 -13.28 1.07
N VAL A 181 -4.83 -14.45 0.48
CA VAL A 181 -3.80 -14.67 -0.56
C VAL A 181 -4.09 -13.80 -1.78
N PHE A 182 -5.34 -13.79 -2.25
CA PHE A 182 -5.76 -12.97 -3.38
C PHE A 182 -5.49 -11.49 -3.10
N ARG A 183 -5.95 -10.97 -1.96
CA ARG A 183 -5.76 -9.57 -1.55
C ARG A 183 -4.28 -9.19 -1.51
N VAL A 184 -3.43 -10.01 -0.89
CA VAL A 184 -1.98 -9.76 -0.80
C VAL A 184 -1.32 -9.79 -2.20
N ARG A 185 -1.75 -10.69 -3.09
CA ARG A 185 -1.25 -10.74 -4.47
C ARG A 185 -1.65 -9.51 -5.26
N THR A 186 -2.92 -9.13 -5.21
CA THR A 186 -3.46 -7.94 -5.90
C THR A 186 -2.71 -6.68 -5.46
N GLN A 187 -2.50 -6.49 -4.15
CA GLN A 187 -1.73 -5.35 -3.64
C GLN A 187 -0.29 -5.31 -4.15
N ARG A 188 0.38 -6.47 -4.25
CA ARG A 188 1.75 -6.55 -4.80
C ARG A 188 1.79 -6.22 -6.29
N ILE A 189 0.77 -6.63 -7.04
CA ILE A 189 0.66 -6.33 -8.47
C ILE A 189 0.39 -4.84 -8.68
N GLU A 190 -0.54 -4.26 -7.93
CA GLU A 190 -0.83 -2.81 -7.95
C GLU A 190 0.43 -1.98 -7.67
N GLN A 191 1.20 -2.34 -6.64
CA GLN A 191 2.45 -1.64 -6.31
C GLN A 191 3.50 -1.74 -7.42
N ARG A 192 3.61 -2.89 -8.09
CA ARG A 192 4.52 -3.06 -9.23
C ARG A 192 4.07 -2.22 -10.42
N LEU A 193 2.78 -2.18 -10.70
CA LEU A 193 2.21 -1.37 -11.77
C LEU A 193 2.41 0.13 -11.50
N GLN A 194 2.17 0.58 -10.26
CA GLN A 194 2.42 1.97 -9.87
C GLN A 194 3.90 2.36 -10.03
N ARG A 195 4.83 1.49 -9.64
CA ARG A 195 6.27 1.74 -9.83
C ARG A 195 6.65 1.80 -11.30
N ALA A 196 6.18 0.86 -12.11
CA ALA A 196 6.44 0.84 -13.55
C ALA A 196 5.89 2.09 -14.24
N ARG A 197 4.70 2.57 -13.84
CA ARG A 197 4.13 3.83 -14.33
C ARG A 197 4.95 5.05 -13.91
N ALA A 198 5.34 5.13 -12.65
CA ALA A 198 6.19 6.22 -12.16
C ALA A 198 7.56 6.25 -12.88
N GLU A 199 8.15 5.10 -13.16
CA GLU A 199 9.39 4.99 -13.94
C GLU A 199 9.17 5.45 -15.38
N ALA A 200 8.10 5.03 -16.05
CA ALA A 200 7.75 5.46 -17.39
C ALA A 200 7.53 6.98 -17.47
N GLU A 201 6.73 7.56 -16.57
CA GLU A 201 6.51 9.01 -16.49
C GLU A 201 7.81 9.79 -16.26
N SER A 202 8.74 9.23 -15.48
CA SER A 202 10.04 9.86 -15.23
C SER A 202 10.92 9.89 -16.48
N LEU A 203 10.91 8.81 -17.27
CA LEU A 203 11.63 8.73 -18.53
C LEU A 203 11.05 9.67 -19.58
N GLU A 204 9.72 9.75 -19.65
CA GLU A 204 8.99 10.66 -20.53
C GLU A 204 9.32 12.12 -20.23
N ARG A 205 9.39 12.51 -18.95
CA ARG A 205 9.84 13.87 -18.56
C ARG A 205 11.26 14.17 -18.99
N VAL A 206 12.18 13.20 -18.86
CA VAL A 206 13.57 13.36 -19.30
C VAL A 206 13.66 13.47 -20.82
N ALA A 207 12.88 12.67 -21.56
CA ALA A 207 12.79 12.76 -23.02
C ALA A 207 12.27 14.13 -23.48
N ARG A 208 11.20 14.64 -22.86
CA ARG A 208 10.68 16.00 -23.11
C ARG A 208 11.74 17.07 -22.83
N LEU A 209 12.51 16.94 -21.74
CA LEU A 209 13.61 17.86 -21.45
C LEU A 209 14.69 17.83 -22.54
N PHE A 210 15.08 16.64 -23.01
CA PHE A 210 16.08 16.52 -24.09
C PHE A 210 15.60 17.18 -25.39
N LEU A 211 14.31 17.05 -25.72
CA LEU A 211 13.73 17.73 -26.87
C LEU A 211 13.68 19.25 -26.69
N ALA A 212 13.19 19.74 -25.55
CA ALA A 212 13.17 21.18 -25.27
C ALA A 212 14.57 21.80 -25.33
N MET A 213 15.59 21.11 -24.78
CA MET A 213 16.99 21.55 -24.89
C MET A 213 17.50 21.52 -26.34
N ARG A 214 17.12 20.53 -27.14
CA ARG A 214 17.47 20.45 -28.56
C ARG A 214 16.92 21.65 -29.31
N ASP A 215 15.65 21.95 -29.10
CA ASP A 215 14.94 23.00 -29.81
C ASP A 215 15.45 24.39 -29.39
N ALA A 216 15.68 24.60 -28.08
CA ALA A 216 16.30 25.82 -27.56
C ALA A 216 17.74 26.02 -28.05
N ALA A 217 18.52 24.96 -28.27
CA ALA A 217 19.89 25.05 -28.77
C ALA A 217 19.99 25.30 -30.28
N ASN A 218 18.97 24.91 -31.07
CA ASN A 218 19.00 25.04 -32.53
C ASN A 218 19.03 26.51 -33.00
N THR A 219 18.21 27.38 -32.41
CA THR A 219 18.12 28.81 -32.78
C THR A 219 19.45 29.57 -32.58
N PRO A 220 20.12 29.53 -31.41
CA PRO A 220 21.42 30.18 -31.24
C PRO A 220 22.53 29.52 -32.07
N LEU A 221 22.46 28.20 -32.32
CA LEU A 221 23.41 27.52 -33.23
C LEU A 221 23.28 28.00 -34.67
N GLN A 222 22.06 28.29 -35.15
CA GLN A 222 21.83 28.89 -36.45
C GLN A 222 22.37 30.32 -36.50
N SER A 223 22.08 31.14 -35.48
CA SER A 223 22.58 32.52 -35.37
C SER A 223 24.12 32.59 -35.35
N LEU A 224 24.78 31.72 -34.58
CA LEU A 224 26.24 31.62 -34.55
C LEU A 224 26.81 31.15 -35.90
N GLY A 225 26.13 30.21 -36.56
CA GLY A 225 26.51 29.78 -37.91
C GLY A 225 26.47 30.92 -38.93
N VAL A 226 25.41 31.74 -38.92
CA VAL A 226 25.30 32.93 -39.77
C VAL A 226 26.38 33.96 -39.43
N GLY A 227 26.66 34.18 -38.14
CA GLY A 227 27.71 35.10 -37.68
C GLY A 227 29.11 34.69 -38.14
N VAL A 228 29.45 33.40 -38.07
CA VAL A 228 30.74 32.87 -38.56
C VAL A 228 30.87 33.03 -40.07
N SER A 229 29.81 32.76 -40.84
CA SER A 229 29.80 32.95 -42.30
C SER A 229 30.01 34.42 -42.70
N LEU A 230 29.39 35.37 -41.97
CA LEU A 230 29.58 36.81 -42.20
C LEU A 230 31.00 37.28 -41.85
N LEU A 231 31.61 36.73 -40.79
CA LEU A 231 33.00 37.02 -40.42
C LEU A 231 34.01 36.46 -41.43
N GLN A 232 33.76 35.28 -42.00
CA GLN A 232 34.56 34.71 -43.09
C GLN A 232 34.60 35.62 -44.33
N GLN A 233 33.51 36.32 -44.65
CA GLN A 233 33.45 37.24 -45.78
C GLN A 233 34.14 38.58 -45.51
N ARG A 234 34.09 39.09 -44.27
CA ARG A 234 34.61 40.43 -43.92
C ARG A 234 36.06 40.46 -43.44
N ALA A 235 36.59 39.37 -42.90
CA ALA A 235 37.93 39.33 -42.31
C ALA A 235 38.66 38.01 -42.64
N PRO A 236 39.03 37.78 -43.91
CA PRO A 236 39.69 36.54 -44.35
C PRO A 236 41.06 36.31 -43.70
N GLU A 237 41.64 37.37 -43.14
CA GLU A 237 42.96 37.42 -42.49
C GLU A 237 43.03 36.52 -41.23
N ASN A 238 41.88 36.25 -40.61
CA ASN A 238 41.76 35.44 -39.38
C ASN A 238 41.27 34.00 -39.64
N ALA A 239 41.59 33.43 -40.80
CA ALA A 239 41.10 32.12 -41.25
C ALA A 239 41.26 30.99 -40.21
N ALA A 240 42.38 30.96 -39.47
CA ALA A 240 42.64 29.91 -38.47
C ALA A 240 41.66 29.92 -37.28
N LEU A 241 41.23 31.11 -36.83
CA LEU A 241 40.25 31.26 -35.75
C LEU A 241 38.85 30.83 -36.22
N LEU A 242 38.49 31.20 -37.45
CA LEU A 242 37.19 30.88 -38.06
C LEU A 242 36.99 29.38 -38.24
N VAL A 243 38.03 28.65 -38.68
CA VAL A 243 38.01 27.18 -38.77
C VAL A 243 37.80 26.54 -37.39
N THR A 244 38.35 27.14 -36.32
CA THR A 244 38.18 26.63 -34.95
C THR A 244 36.73 26.81 -34.47
N MET A 245 36.12 27.97 -34.75
CA MET A 245 34.71 28.24 -34.44
C MET A 245 33.76 27.31 -35.21
N GLU A 246 34.06 27.05 -36.48
CA GLU A 246 33.27 26.14 -37.32
C GLU A 246 33.30 24.70 -36.77
N ARG A 247 34.48 24.19 -36.38
CA ARG A 247 34.59 22.88 -35.72
C ARG A 247 33.82 22.81 -34.40
N ALA A 248 33.83 23.89 -33.61
CA ALA A 248 33.06 23.95 -32.36
C ALA A 248 31.55 23.89 -32.63
N LEU A 249 31.06 24.58 -33.67
CA LEU A 249 29.67 24.51 -34.13
C LEU A 249 29.30 23.11 -34.62
N THR A 250 30.17 22.42 -35.37
CA THR A 250 29.93 21.04 -35.80
C THR A 250 29.82 20.09 -34.60
N ARG A 251 30.69 20.25 -33.59
CA ARG A 251 30.62 19.45 -32.35
C ARG A 251 29.32 19.70 -31.59
N LEU A 252 28.89 20.96 -31.45
CA LEU A 252 27.62 21.30 -30.80
C LEU A 252 26.41 20.76 -31.55
N ARG A 253 26.41 20.82 -32.90
CA ARG A 253 25.38 20.18 -33.74
C ARG A 253 25.34 18.67 -33.56
N SER A 254 26.50 18.02 -33.48
CA SER A 254 26.56 16.57 -33.23
C SER A 254 26.01 16.17 -31.86
N LEU A 255 26.18 17.03 -30.85
CA LEU A 255 25.65 16.82 -29.50
C LEU A 255 24.12 16.98 -29.49
N THR A 256 23.60 18.01 -30.14
CA THR A 256 22.14 18.22 -30.30
C THR A 256 21.49 17.09 -31.06
N GLN A 257 22.14 16.56 -32.10
CA GLN A 257 21.63 15.45 -32.88
C GLN A 257 21.60 14.13 -32.08
N ARG A 258 22.52 13.92 -31.13
CA ARG A 258 22.47 12.77 -30.21
C ARG A 258 21.33 12.85 -29.20
N MET A 259 20.88 14.06 -28.85
CA MET A 259 19.71 14.25 -27.97
C MET A 259 18.40 13.84 -28.66
N ALA A 260 18.36 13.77 -30.00
CA ALA A 260 17.21 13.26 -30.75
C ALA A 260 16.97 11.74 -30.59
N ILE A 261 17.88 10.99 -29.95
CA ILE A 261 17.66 9.56 -29.63
C ILE A 261 16.45 9.37 -28.68
N ALA A 262 16.04 10.42 -27.97
CA ALA A 262 14.90 10.38 -27.05
C ALA A 262 13.53 10.55 -27.72
N ASP A 263 13.46 10.92 -29.00
CA ASP A 263 12.20 11.13 -29.75
C ASP A 263 11.24 9.91 -29.73
N PRO A 264 11.72 8.66 -29.93
CA PRO A 264 10.85 7.48 -29.97
C PRO A 264 10.28 7.06 -28.61
N LEU A 265 10.74 7.65 -27.50
CA LEU A 265 10.27 7.35 -26.14
C LEU A 265 9.02 8.14 -25.77
N LEU A 266 8.57 9.07 -26.63
CA LEU A 266 7.39 9.89 -26.41
C LEU A 266 6.24 9.34 -27.24
N ASP A 267 5.14 9.04 -26.56
CA ASP A 267 3.86 8.80 -27.21
C ASP A 267 3.24 10.17 -27.48
N TRP A 268 3.36 10.64 -28.71
CA TRP A 268 2.85 11.94 -29.13
C TRP A 268 1.32 11.87 -29.23
N ASP A 269 0.63 12.03 -28.09
CA ASP A 269 -0.81 12.26 -28.11
C ASP A 269 -1.08 13.60 -28.79
N SER A 270 -2.01 13.60 -29.77
CA SER A 270 -2.30 14.68 -30.72
C SER A 270 -2.88 15.97 -30.10
N HIS A 271 -2.69 16.20 -28.81
CA HIS A 271 -3.09 17.41 -28.08
C HIS A 271 -1.91 18.25 -27.58
N GLU A 272 -0.66 17.79 -27.71
CA GLU A 272 0.54 18.51 -27.24
C GLU A 272 1.38 19.13 -28.39
N GLU A 273 0.76 19.51 -29.51
CA GLU A 273 1.48 19.95 -30.74
C GLU A 273 2.23 21.29 -30.66
N SER A 274 2.17 22.02 -29.55
CA SER A 274 2.93 23.27 -29.38
C SER A 274 3.44 23.38 -27.95
N ILE A 275 4.41 22.54 -27.62
CA ILE A 275 5.23 22.74 -26.43
C ILE A 275 6.14 23.95 -26.68
N ASP A 276 5.81 25.09 -26.09
CA ASP A 276 6.75 26.21 -26.00
C ASP A 276 7.94 25.77 -25.15
N ALA A 277 9.08 25.55 -25.81
CA ALA A 277 10.30 25.07 -25.17
C ALA A 277 10.74 25.98 -24.02
N GLU A 278 10.43 27.28 -24.10
CA GLU A 278 10.78 28.27 -23.08
C GLU A 278 9.86 28.16 -21.87
N GLU A 279 8.58 27.86 -22.06
CA GLU A 279 7.60 27.58 -20.99
C GLU A 279 7.97 26.30 -20.22
N VAL A 280 8.39 25.25 -20.93
CA VAL A 280 8.86 24.00 -20.31
C VAL A 280 10.16 24.21 -19.54
N LEU A 281 11.15 24.90 -20.11
CA LEU A 281 12.41 25.20 -19.42
C LEU A 281 12.18 26.06 -18.17
N ARG A 282 11.30 27.07 -18.25
CA ARG A 282 10.96 27.94 -17.12
C ARG A 282 10.25 27.18 -16.01
N SER A 283 9.24 26.36 -16.34
CA SER A 283 8.53 25.55 -15.33
C SER A 283 9.46 24.53 -14.65
N LEU A 284 10.44 23.99 -15.38
CA LEU A 284 11.49 23.13 -14.84
C LEU A 284 12.43 23.89 -13.90
N GLU A 285 12.89 25.08 -14.28
CA GLU A 285 13.76 25.92 -13.45
C GLU A 285 13.06 26.27 -12.13
N GLU A 286 11.78 26.66 -12.18
CA GLU A 286 10.96 26.89 -11.00
C GLU A 286 10.76 25.63 -10.14
N SER A 287 10.60 24.45 -10.74
CA SER A 287 10.47 23.19 -10.01
C SER A 287 11.77 22.80 -9.31
N LEU A 288 12.91 23.06 -9.96
CA LEU A 288 14.24 22.68 -9.49
C LEU A 288 14.68 23.63 -8.36
N GLN A 289 14.35 24.92 -8.47
CA GLN A 289 14.50 25.88 -7.37
C GLN A 289 13.69 25.45 -6.15
N ARG A 290 12.41 25.09 -6.31
CA ARG A 290 11.55 24.61 -5.21
C ARG A 290 12.09 23.35 -4.53
N GLU A 291 12.63 22.41 -5.30
CA GLU A 291 13.19 21.16 -4.75
C GLU A 291 14.55 21.40 -4.05
N LEU A 292 15.37 22.33 -4.56
CA LEU A 292 16.62 22.75 -3.89
C LEU A 292 16.35 23.48 -2.58
N GLU A 293 15.30 24.30 -2.51
CA GLU A 293 14.84 24.93 -1.27
C GLU A 293 14.37 23.89 -0.25
N ARG A 294 13.58 22.90 -0.69
CA ARG A 294 13.15 21.78 0.18
C ARG A 294 14.30 20.96 0.76
N ARG A 295 15.42 20.81 0.03
CA ARG A 295 16.60 20.06 0.52
C ARG A 295 17.52 20.88 1.41
N ARG A 296 17.37 22.21 1.44
CA ARG A 296 18.12 23.11 2.32
C ARG A 296 17.50 23.26 3.70
N HIS A 297 16.22 22.91 3.85
CA HIS A 297 15.46 22.94 5.10
C HIS A 297 15.25 21.53 5.66
#